data_AF-A0A1F0KWW7-F1
#
_entry.id   AF-A0A1F0KWW7-F1
#
_cell.length_a   1.000
_cell.length_b   1.000
_cell.length_c   1.000
_cell.angle_alpha   90.00
_cell.angle_beta   90.00
_cell.angle_gamma   90.00
#
_symmetry.space_group_name_H-M   'P 1'
#
loop_
_entity.id
_entity.type
_entity.pdbx_description
1 polymer ?
#
loop_
_entity_poly.entity_id
_entity_poly.type
_entity_poly.pdbx_seq_one_letter_code
_entity_poly.pdbx_strand_id
1 'polypeptide(L)'
;MNLNKLFTKLRQRKNTPARNQQAGRRERYTHALEQFLDGHQPAVRLGGAYTLVNLADEWLTDASLPEQVRREEAQAIVDELTGCIRTPYPLAQKRQVLESDEAPEGYEGDFTRDQEALREEQLVRRTVFMEFSRRLAAAESSKAGHKKNQHAVLPISPMWVDLRFDFGGAPIFYPLQQLHFQNADFASATFYGPADFSGATFHGDTSFSAAKFTADASFQGANFTGWVGFSTAHFAGAAEFSQARFADAASFATVTFTGEADFSDAVFSATADFAVSTFGSDADFSRLNTAGIASFATVTFDGNAVFTASTFRDEAHFAASVFNRPAVFSKSLFGGTARFAGVVTKQSAMFSGVRFAGVADFSGATFTQYADFSGARFDGDTTFSRSSFFAVIRTSYDMDFPQYANFANAAFAQGADFSEATFTAFVGFGRATFAGTVSFNGASFEGAYFEDATFGQGADFRQTSFAYVEPSFGGSKAQPQGARFSAQADSQDYLFETRPESAHGFRCGEAELLNRTFILPIGAVLYDPDSWDEEQQEYTRVSEPAKR
;
A
#
# COMPACT_ATOMS: atom_id res chain seq x y z
N MET A 1 -56.65 45.01 39.62
CA MET A 1 -55.84 44.69 38.42
C MET A 1 -56.56 43.55 37.70
N ASN A 2 -57.03 43.76 36.47
CA ASN A 2 -58.11 42.98 35.86
C ASN A 2 -57.61 41.62 35.31
N LEU A 3 -58.04 40.49 35.90
CA LEU A 3 -57.68 39.11 35.50
C LEU A 3 -58.01 38.81 34.03
N ASN A 4 -59.02 39.46 33.46
CA ASN A 4 -59.31 39.35 32.03
C ASN A 4 -58.20 39.95 31.15
N LYS A 5 -57.47 40.98 31.60
CA LYS A 5 -56.30 41.49 30.86
C LYS A 5 -55.09 40.55 30.95
N LEU A 6 -54.99 39.71 31.98
CA LEU A 6 -53.92 38.72 32.11
C LEU A 6 -54.18 37.49 31.23
N PHE A 7 -55.42 37.00 31.18
CA PHE A 7 -55.83 35.94 30.25
C PHE A 7 -55.82 36.40 28.79
N THR A 8 -56.09 37.68 28.52
CA THR A 8 -55.94 38.26 27.17
C THR A 8 -54.46 38.41 26.80
N LYS A 9 -53.56 38.73 27.74
CA LYS A 9 -52.09 38.71 27.51
C LYS A 9 -51.51 37.30 27.36
N LEU A 10 -52.07 36.30 28.03
CA LEU A 10 -51.71 34.88 27.83
C LEU A 10 -52.28 34.31 26.52
N ARG A 11 -53.47 34.75 26.07
CA ARG A 11 -54.00 34.48 24.71
C ARG A 11 -53.34 35.33 23.63
N GLN A 12 -52.70 36.45 23.97
CA GLN A 12 -51.87 37.27 23.08
C GLN A 12 -50.39 36.86 23.06
N ARG A 13 -49.97 35.86 23.84
CA ARG A 13 -48.88 34.95 23.43
C ARG A 13 -49.36 34.05 22.28
N LYS A 14 -49.99 34.66 21.28
CA LYS A 14 -50.22 34.05 19.97
C LYS A 14 -48.86 33.90 19.31
N ASN A 15 -48.49 32.66 19.03
CA ASN A 15 -48.00 32.29 17.72
C ASN A 15 -46.97 33.27 17.13
N THR A 16 -45.78 33.33 17.72
CA THR A 16 -44.64 33.92 17.03
C THR A 16 -44.40 33.10 15.76
N PRO A 17 -44.21 33.70 14.57
CA PRO A 17 -44.05 32.97 13.31
C PRO A 17 -43.02 31.83 13.40
N ALA A 18 -41.89 32.08 14.07
CA ALA A 18 -40.85 31.09 14.33
C ALA A 18 -41.34 29.85 15.11
N ARG A 19 -42.24 30.02 16.08
CA ARG A 19 -42.76 28.91 16.91
C ARG A 19 -43.79 28.08 16.16
N ASN A 20 -44.58 28.71 15.30
CA ASN A 20 -45.50 28.02 14.39
C ASN A 20 -44.77 27.29 13.26
N GLN A 21 -43.70 27.88 12.74
CA GLN A 21 -42.85 27.27 11.73
C GLN A 21 -42.11 26.03 12.27
N GLN A 22 -41.60 26.10 13.50
CA GLN A 22 -41.04 24.94 14.20
C GLN A 22 -42.09 23.84 14.44
N ALA A 23 -43.30 24.20 14.88
CA ALA A 23 -44.38 23.22 15.08
C ALA A 23 -44.77 22.52 13.75
N GLY A 24 -44.86 23.27 12.66
CA GLY A 24 -45.14 22.72 11.33
C GLY A 24 -43.99 21.87 10.75
N ARG A 25 -42.73 22.16 11.09
CA ARG A 25 -41.60 21.27 10.75
C ARG A 25 -41.68 19.95 11.52
N ARG A 26 -42.01 20.00 12.82
CA ARG A 26 -42.14 18.78 13.65
C ARG A 26 -43.27 17.87 13.18
N GLU A 27 -44.42 18.43 12.81
CA GLU A 27 -45.53 17.65 12.26
C GLU A 27 -45.15 16.98 10.92
N ARG A 28 -44.51 17.71 10.01
CA ARG A 28 -43.99 17.13 8.76
C ARG A 28 -42.91 16.08 9.00
N TYR A 29 -42.04 16.30 9.99
CA TYR A 29 -41.01 15.34 10.37
C TYR A 29 -41.64 14.02 10.84
N THR A 30 -42.58 14.07 11.80
CA THR A 30 -43.26 12.85 12.29
C THR A 30 -43.97 12.12 11.16
N HIS A 31 -44.73 12.84 10.33
CA HIS A 31 -45.44 12.21 9.22
C HIS A 31 -44.50 11.60 8.17
N ALA A 32 -43.40 12.29 7.82
CA ALA A 32 -42.41 11.78 6.87
C ALA A 32 -41.64 10.58 7.43
N LEU A 33 -41.38 10.55 8.73
CA LEU A 33 -40.73 9.44 9.41
C LEU A 33 -41.63 8.19 9.40
N GLU A 34 -42.92 8.34 9.71
CA GLU A 34 -43.91 7.27 9.59
C GLU A 34 -43.98 6.73 8.16
N GLN A 35 -44.02 7.62 7.15
CA GLN A 35 -44.00 7.20 5.74
C GLN A 35 -42.72 6.42 5.37
N PHE A 36 -41.56 6.84 5.89
CA PHE A 36 -40.26 6.25 5.58
C PHE A 36 -40.06 4.87 6.24
N LEU A 37 -40.44 4.74 7.51
CA LEU A 37 -40.24 3.52 8.29
C LEU A 37 -41.37 2.51 8.10
N ASP A 38 -42.63 2.97 8.14
CA ASP A 38 -43.82 2.11 8.17
C ASP A 38 -44.56 2.03 6.82
N GLY A 39 -44.10 2.78 5.81
CA GLY A 39 -44.72 2.78 4.48
C GLY A 39 -44.68 1.40 3.80
N HIS A 40 -45.85 0.83 3.51
CA HIS A 40 -45.95 -0.49 2.87
C HIS A 40 -45.52 -0.52 1.39
N GLN A 41 -45.53 0.64 0.71
CA GLN A 41 -45.12 0.76 -0.68
C GLN A 41 -43.77 1.50 -0.77
N PRO A 42 -42.84 1.07 -1.64
CA PRO A 42 -41.55 1.74 -1.83
C PRO A 42 -41.70 3.22 -2.18
N ALA A 43 -42.70 3.56 -3.02
CA ALA A 43 -42.96 4.94 -3.41
C ALA A 43 -43.30 5.84 -2.21
N VAL A 44 -44.04 5.33 -1.22
CA VAL A 44 -44.38 6.06 0.02
C VAL A 44 -43.12 6.26 0.86
N ARG A 45 -42.30 5.21 1.01
CA ARG A 45 -41.04 5.28 1.76
C ARG A 45 -40.05 6.26 1.13
N LEU A 46 -39.93 6.24 -0.20
CA LEU A 46 -39.13 7.19 -0.95
C LEU A 46 -39.64 8.63 -0.76
N GLY A 47 -40.96 8.84 -0.80
CA GLY A 47 -41.58 10.14 -0.50
C GLY A 47 -41.25 10.66 0.90
N GLY A 48 -41.30 9.77 1.90
CA GLY A 48 -40.86 10.04 3.27
C GLY A 48 -39.38 10.43 3.33
N ALA A 49 -38.49 9.65 2.71
CA ALA A 49 -37.06 9.92 2.63
C ALA A 49 -36.76 11.30 2.01
N TYR A 50 -37.34 11.62 0.85
CA TYR A 50 -37.17 12.94 0.23
C TYR A 50 -37.65 14.07 1.14
N THR A 51 -38.77 13.89 1.82
CA THR A 51 -39.33 14.89 2.74
C THR A 51 -38.41 15.11 3.93
N LEU A 52 -37.87 14.03 4.53
CA LEU A 52 -36.91 14.10 5.62
C LEU A 52 -35.63 14.85 5.21
N VAL A 53 -35.01 14.47 4.09
CA VAL A 53 -33.76 15.12 3.67
C VAL A 53 -34.00 16.61 3.32
N ASN A 54 -35.13 16.95 2.71
CA ASN A 54 -35.49 18.36 2.47
C ASN A 54 -35.75 19.12 3.78
N LEU A 55 -36.33 18.49 4.81
CA LEU A 55 -36.48 19.10 6.13
C LEU A 55 -35.12 19.38 6.78
N ALA A 56 -34.13 18.50 6.60
CA ALA A 56 -32.76 18.76 7.06
C ALA A 56 -32.17 19.99 6.36
N ASP A 57 -32.36 20.15 5.05
CA ASP A 57 -31.96 21.38 4.34
C ASP A 57 -32.65 22.63 4.90
N GLU A 58 -33.96 22.55 5.18
CA GLU A 58 -34.72 23.66 5.76
C GLU A 58 -34.21 24.05 7.15
N TRP A 59 -33.84 23.08 7.99
CA TRP A 59 -33.26 23.36 9.31
C TRP A 59 -31.91 24.04 9.19
N LEU A 60 -31.01 23.50 8.36
CA LEU A 60 -29.66 24.04 8.17
C LEU A 60 -29.67 25.47 7.62
N THR A 61 -30.59 25.76 6.69
CA THR A 61 -30.66 27.07 6.01
C THR A 61 -31.41 28.14 6.80
N ASP A 62 -32.09 27.80 7.89
CA ASP A 62 -32.88 28.74 8.68
C ASP A 62 -32.02 29.69 9.52
N ALA A 63 -31.58 30.79 8.93
CA ALA A 63 -30.74 31.80 9.60
C ALA A 63 -31.41 32.48 10.82
N SER A 64 -32.68 32.23 11.11
CA SER A 64 -33.35 32.75 12.31
C SER A 64 -33.00 31.97 13.58
N LEU A 65 -32.41 30.79 13.45
CA LEU A 65 -32.06 29.89 14.57
C LEU A 65 -30.55 29.88 14.84
N PRO A 66 -30.14 29.65 16.11
CA PRO A 66 -28.74 29.44 16.43
C PRO A 66 -28.18 28.24 15.66
N GLU A 67 -26.94 28.36 15.17
CA GLU A 67 -26.27 27.32 14.38
C GLU A 67 -26.29 25.94 15.02
N GLN A 68 -26.04 25.89 16.34
CA GLN A 68 -26.10 24.66 17.12
C GLN A 68 -27.46 23.96 17.02
N VAL A 69 -28.56 24.71 17.17
CA VAL A 69 -29.93 24.14 17.11
C VAL A 69 -30.24 23.63 15.70
N ARG A 70 -29.80 24.35 14.67
CA ARG A 70 -29.98 23.92 13.27
C ARG A 70 -29.27 22.60 12.99
N ARG A 71 -28.02 22.47 13.46
CA ARG A 71 -27.22 21.25 13.33
C ARG A 71 -27.85 20.10 14.11
N GLU A 72 -28.28 20.33 15.34
CA GLU A 72 -28.92 19.29 16.17
C GLU A 72 -30.21 18.74 15.52
N GLU A 73 -31.09 19.61 15.04
CA GLU A 73 -32.35 19.17 14.40
C GLU A 73 -32.10 18.48 13.05
N ALA A 74 -31.10 18.94 12.26
CA ALA A 74 -30.71 18.28 11.02
C ALA A 74 -30.01 16.92 11.26
N GLN A 75 -29.16 16.84 12.29
CA GLN A 75 -28.48 15.60 12.67
C GLN A 75 -29.49 14.55 13.14
N ALA A 76 -30.52 14.93 13.90
CA ALA A 76 -31.57 14.01 14.31
C ALA A 76 -32.29 13.37 13.11
N ILE A 77 -32.49 14.12 12.02
CA ILE A 77 -33.05 13.57 10.78
C ILE A 77 -32.07 12.58 10.12
N VAL A 78 -30.79 12.92 10.05
CA VAL A 78 -29.75 12.04 9.50
C VAL A 78 -29.65 10.75 10.33
N ASP A 79 -29.70 10.83 11.65
CA ASP A 79 -29.61 9.68 12.56
C ASP A 79 -30.76 8.68 12.34
N GLU A 80 -31.97 9.16 12.05
CA GLU A 80 -33.11 8.29 11.69
C GLU A 80 -32.91 7.63 10.31
N LEU A 81 -32.46 8.40 9.32
CA LEU A 81 -32.19 7.90 7.97
C LEU A 81 -31.07 6.84 7.99
N THR A 82 -29.99 7.07 8.73
CA THR A 82 -28.91 6.09 8.90
C THR A 82 -29.32 4.95 9.83
N GLY A 83 -30.20 5.17 10.79
CA GLY A 83 -30.84 4.13 11.59
C GLY A 83 -31.58 3.10 10.73
N CYS A 84 -32.32 3.55 9.70
CA CYS A 84 -32.94 2.65 8.73
C CYS A 84 -31.89 1.84 7.94
N ILE A 85 -30.79 2.47 7.50
CA ILE A 85 -29.70 1.78 6.80
C ILE A 85 -29.06 0.69 7.69
N ARG A 86 -28.85 0.99 8.97
CA ARG A 86 -28.28 0.05 9.96
C ARG A 86 -29.22 -1.09 10.36
N THR A 87 -30.51 -0.97 10.08
CA THR A 87 -31.49 -1.99 10.47
C THR A 87 -31.21 -3.31 9.74
N PRO A 88 -31.08 -4.45 10.46
CA PRO A 88 -30.87 -5.76 9.86
C PRO A 88 -31.90 -6.08 8.78
N TYR A 89 -31.46 -6.67 7.67
CA TYR A 89 -32.33 -7.08 6.58
C TYR A 89 -31.98 -8.51 6.13
N PRO A 90 -32.71 -9.54 6.58
CA PRO A 90 -32.33 -10.94 6.35
C PRO A 90 -32.12 -11.33 4.89
N LEU A 91 -32.91 -10.76 3.95
CA LEU A 91 -32.78 -11.06 2.53
C LEU A 91 -31.44 -10.54 1.93
N ALA A 92 -30.75 -9.60 2.58
CA ALA A 92 -29.43 -9.15 2.16
C ALA A 92 -28.42 -10.30 2.10
N GLN A 93 -28.49 -11.25 3.04
CA GLN A 93 -27.61 -12.43 3.06
C GLN A 93 -27.84 -13.35 1.86
N LYS A 94 -29.05 -13.31 1.28
CA LYS A 94 -29.43 -14.09 0.11
C LYS A 94 -29.23 -13.31 -1.20
N ARG A 95 -28.62 -12.11 -1.18
CA ARG A 95 -28.50 -11.23 -2.37
C ARG A 95 -27.99 -11.96 -3.61
N GLN A 96 -26.88 -12.70 -3.49
CA GLN A 96 -26.27 -13.39 -4.63
C GLN A 96 -27.21 -14.42 -5.28
N VAL A 97 -28.07 -15.05 -4.48
CA VAL A 97 -29.10 -15.99 -4.95
C VAL A 97 -30.31 -15.24 -5.51
N LEU A 98 -30.74 -14.16 -4.88
CA LEU A 98 -31.93 -13.41 -5.30
C LEU A 98 -31.68 -12.53 -6.53
N GLU A 99 -30.42 -12.25 -6.88
CA GLU A 99 -30.05 -11.55 -8.11
C GLU A 99 -29.91 -12.49 -9.32
N SER A 100 -30.08 -13.82 -9.16
CA SER A 100 -30.12 -14.75 -10.31
C SER A 100 -31.46 -14.69 -11.06
N ASP A 101 -31.43 -15.14 -12.32
CA ASP A 101 -32.61 -15.18 -13.19
C ASP A 101 -33.62 -16.26 -12.79
N GLU A 102 -33.13 -17.38 -12.25
CA GLU A 102 -33.95 -18.53 -11.85
C GLU A 102 -33.73 -18.88 -10.38
N ALA A 103 -34.78 -19.42 -9.75
CA ALA A 103 -34.73 -19.90 -8.38
C ALA A 103 -33.87 -21.17 -8.30
N PRO A 104 -32.89 -21.25 -7.39
CA PRO A 104 -32.11 -22.48 -7.22
C PRO A 104 -32.99 -23.62 -6.69
N GLU A 105 -32.63 -24.86 -7.02
CA GLU A 105 -33.27 -26.04 -6.47
C GLU A 105 -33.22 -26.02 -4.93
N GLY A 106 -34.39 -26.15 -4.29
CA GLY A 106 -34.49 -26.14 -2.83
C GLY A 106 -34.54 -24.74 -2.18
N TYR A 107 -34.81 -23.67 -2.94
CA TYR A 107 -35.05 -22.35 -2.33
C TYR A 107 -36.19 -22.39 -1.31
N GLU A 108 -35.89 -22.03 -0.07
CA GLU A 108 -36.90 -21.88 0.98
C GLU A 108 -37.54 -20.49 0.93
N GLY A 109 -38.80 -20.43 0.53
CA GLY A 109 -39.62 -19.21 0.48
C GLY A 109 -40.30 -19.01 -0.87
N ASP A 110 -40.84 -17.80 -1.07
CA ASP A 110 -41.37 -17.35 -2.36
C ASP A 110 -40.27 -16.53 -3.06
N PHE A 111 -39.55 -17.17 -3.97
CA PHE A 111 -38.37 -16.58 -4.63
C PHE A 111 -38.69 -15.25 -5.32
N THR A 112 -39.79 -15.20 -6.08
CA THR A 112 -40.20 -13.99 -6.81
C THR A 112 -40.51 -12.86 -5.84
N ARG A 113 -41.27 -13.15 -4.77
CA ARG A 113 -41.60 -12.16 -3.76
C ARG A 113 -40.37 -11.66 -2.98
N ASP A 114 -39.46 -12.55 -2.63
CA ASP A 114 -38.23 -12.20 -1.92
C ASP A 114 -37.29 -11.37 -2.83
N GLN A 115 -37.23 -11.69 -4.12
CA GLN A 115 -36.48 -10.92 -5.11
C GLN A 115 -37.05 -9.50 -5.27
N GLU A 116 -38.37 -9.36 -5.38
CA GLU A 116 -39.05 -8.06 -5.41
C GLU A 116 -38.75 -7.26 -4.14
N ALA A 117 -38.94 -7.86 -2.96
CA ALA A 117 -38.69 -7.21 -1.68
C ALA A 117 -37.23 -6.73 -1.54
N LEU A 118 -36.25 -7.54 -1.97
CA LEU A 118 -34.84 -7.16 -1.97
C LEU A 118 -34.59 -5.94 -2.85
N ARG A 119 -35.10 -5.93 -4.10
CA ARG A 119 -34.92 -4.81 -5.05
C ARG A 119 -35.56 -3.52 -4.53
N GLU A 120 -36.73 -3.63 -3.91
CA GLU A 120 -37.42 -2.51 -3.30
C GLU A 120 -36.62 -1.91 -2.13
N GLU A 121 -36.08 -2.75 -1.24
CA GLU A 121 -35.27 -2.28 -0.12
C GLU A 121 -33.92 -1.69 -0.58
N GLN A 122 -33.29 -2.30 -1.59
CA GLN A 122 -32.10 -1.75 -2.26
C GLN A 122 -32.38 -0.33 -2.76
N LEU A 123 -33.51 -0.13 -3.45
CA LEU A 123 -33.90 1.18 -3.99
C LEU A 123 -34.08 2.22 -2.88
N VAL A 124 -34.81 1.89 -1.81
CA VAL A 124 -35.08 2.82 -0.71
C VAL A 124 -33.79 3.24 -0.01
N ARG A 125 -32.97 2.27 0.44
CA ARG A 125 -31.74 2.57 1.20
C ARG A 125 -30.67 3.25 0.34
N ARG A 126 -30.51 2.83 -0.93
CA ARG A 126 -29.60 3.49 -1.86
C ARG A 126 -30.04 4.92 -2.16
N THR A 127 -31.35 5.21 -2.22
CA THR A 127 -31.84 6.58 -2.42
C THR A 127 -31.41 7.52 -1.29
N VAL A 128 -31.36 7.05 -0.05
CA VAL A 128 -30.84 7.84 1.08
C VAL A 128 -29.39 8.25 0.84
N PHE A 129 -28.53 7.30 0.44
CA PHE A 129 -27.14 7.59 0.06
C PHE A 129 -27.03 8.57 -1.12
N MET A 130 -27.86 8.40 -2.16
CA MET A 130 -27.88 9.31 -3.31
C MET A 130 -28.25 10.74 -2.90
N GLU A 131 -29.23 10.90 -2.00
CA GLU A 131 -29.65 12.22 -1.53
C GLU A 131 -28.60 12.89 -0.65
N PHE A 132 -27.86 12.12 0.18
CA PHE A 132 -26.69 12.63 0.91
C PHE A 132 -25.57 13.05 -0.07
N SER A 133 -25.21 12.17 -1.01
CA SER A 133 -24.19 12.44 -2.02
C SER A 133 -24.50 13.69 -2.83
N ARG A 134 -25.75 13.88 -3.27
CA ARG A 134 -26.19 15.06 -4.04
C ARG A 134 -25.93 16.38 -3.30
N ARG A 135 -26.07 16.41 -1.97
CA ARG A 135 -25.80 17.57 -1.12
C ARG A 135 -24.30 17.83 -0.96
N LEU A 136 -23.52 16.76 -0.84
CA LEU A 136 -22.08 16.84 -0.67
C LEU A 136 -21.36 17.22 -1.98
N ALA A 137 -21.79 16.69 -3.12
CA ALA A 137 -21.25 17.02 -4.44
C ALA A 137 -21.42 18.52 -4.80
N ALA A 138 -22.56 19.11 -4.44
CA ALA A 138 -22.83 20.52 -4.70
C ALA A 138 -21.82 21.46 -4.02
N ALA A 139 -21.29 21.08 -2.85
CA ALA A 139 -20.31 21.85 -2.12
C ALA A 139 -18.95 21.95 -2.85
N GLU A 140 -18.52 20.91 -3.58
CA GLU A 140 -17.28 20.93 -4.37
C GLU A 140 -17.35 21.89 -5.56
N SER A 141 -18.45 21.88 -6.30
CA SER A 141 -18.65 22.76 -7.48
C SER A 141 -18.60 24.25 -7.12
N SER A 142 -18.93 24.60 -5.87
CA SER A 142 -18.86 25.97 -5.37
C SER A 142 -17.42 26.45 -5.11
N LYS A 143 -16.48 25.52 -4.88
CA LYS A 143 -15.05 25.83 -4.67
C LYS A 143 -14.26 25.87 -6.00
N ALA A 144 -14.71 25.17 -7.03
CA ALA A 144 -14.09 25.13 -8.35
C ALA A 144 -14.68 26.18 -9.33
N GLY A 145 -14.30 27.45 -9.17
CA GLY A 145 -14.21 28.47 -10.23
C GLY A 145 -15.29 28.55 -11.33
N HIS A 146 -16.25 29.47 -11.15
CA HIS A 146 -17.03 30.24 -12.13
C HIS A 146 -16.93 29.92 -13.64
N LYS A 147 -17.88 29.13 -14.16
CA LYS A 147 -18.46 29.38 -15.49
C LYS A 147 -19.97 29.53 -15.37
N LYS A 148 -20.46 30.75 -15.64
CA LYS A 148 -21.88 31.11 -15.72
C LYS A 148 -22.57 30.26 -16.79
N ASN A 149 -23.34 29.26 -16.39
CA ASN A 149 -24.44 28.75 -17.20
C ASN A 149 -25.76 29.05 -16.49
N GLN A 150 -26.61 29.80 -17.20
CA GLN A 150 -27.92 30.22 -16.75
C GLN A 150 -28.88 29.03 -16.84
N HIS A 151 -28.94 28.24 -15.77
CA HIS A 151 -30.12 27.53 -15.24
C HIS A 151 -29.65 26.87 -13.94
N ALA A 152 -29.43 27.71 -12.93
CA ALA A 152 -28.89 27.28 -11.64
C ALA A 152 -30.01 26.64 -10.80
N VAL A 153 -29.94 25.32 -10.64
CA VAL A 153 -30.39 24.67 -9.41
C VAL A 153 -29.61 25.33 -8.26
N LEU A 154 -30.31 25.78 -7.22
CA LEU A 154 -29.74 26.47 -6.07
C LEU A 154 -28.55 25.67 -5.50
N PRO A 155 -27.41 26.31 -5.17
CA PRO A 155 -26.25 25.62 -4.61
C PRO A 155 -26.64 25.03 -3.26
N ILE A 156 -26.63 23.70 -3.19
CA ILE A 156 -26.91 22.96 -1.97
C ILE A 156 -25.67 23.03 -1.08
N SER A 157 -25.93 23.29 0.20
CA SER A 157 -25.10 24.15 1.05
C SER A 157 -23.86 23.44 1.62
N PRO A 158 -22.71 24.14 1.79
CA PRO A 158 -21.56 23.67 2.60
C PRO A 158 -21.90 23.40 4.08
N MET A 159 -23.17 23.40 4.47
CA MET A 159 -23.67 23.15 5.82
C MET A 159 -23.81 21.66 6.16
N TRP A 160 -23.85 20.76 5.18
CA TRP A 160 -23.92 19.31 5.43
C TRP A 160 -22.57 18.72 5.87
N VAL A 161 -21.46 19.47 5.70
CA VAL A 161 -20.10 18.98 6.00
C VAL A 161 -19.86 18.72 7.49
N ASP A 162 -20.62 19.39 8.35
CA ASP A 162 -20.49 19.29 9.81
C ASP A 162 -21.36 18.18 10.43
N LEU A 163 -22.14 17.48 9.61
CA LEU A 163 -22.96 16.36 10.05
C LEU A 163 -22.15 15.06 10.10
N ARG A 164 -22.61 14.12 10.92
CA ARG A 164 -22.04 12.78 11.06
C ARG A 164 -22.94 11.74 10.41
N PHE A 165 -22.34 10.78 9.71
CA PHE A 165 -23.05 9.75 8.96
C PHE A 165 -22.62 8.37 9.45
N ASP A 166 -23.37 7.84 10.43
CA ASP A 166 -23.10 6.55 11.06
C ASP A 166 -23.80 5.41 10.30
N PHE A 167 -23.03 4.62 9.56
CA PHE A 167 -23.43 3.38 8.89
C PHE A 167 -22.85 2.14 9.59
N GLY A 168 -22.43 2.27 10.85
CA GLY A 168 -21.78 1.23 11.62
C GLY A 168 -22.65 -0.02 11.76
N GLY A 169 -22.09 -1.19 11.49
CA GLY A 169 -22.80 -2.47 11.55
C GLY A 169 -23.86 -2.66 10.46
N ALA A 170 -23.99 -1.74 9.51
CA ALA A 170 -25.06 -1.81 8.51
C ALA A 170 -24.91 -3.00 7.55
N PRO A 171 -26.03 -3.67 7.18
CA PRO A 171 -26.05 -4.56 6.02
C PRO A 171 -26.17 -3.72 4.74
N ILE A 172 -25.11 -3.68 3.94
CA ILE A 172 -25.10 -3.01 2.63
C ILE A 172 -25.17 -4.06 1.55
N PHE A 173 -26.08 -3.90 0.59
CA PHE A 173 -26.37 -4.92 -0.44
C PHE A 173 -26.77 -4.27 -1.77
N TYR A 174 -26.16 -3.12 -2.07
CA TYR A 174 -26.40 -2.30 -3.25
C TYR A 174 -25.15 -1.46 -3.56
N PRO A 175 -24.92 -1.06 -4.82
CA PRO A 175 -23.72 -0.32 -5.21
C PRO A 175 -23.77 1.16 -4.81
N LEU A 176 -22.62 1.71 -4.45
CA LEU A 176 -22.38 3.07 -3.96
C LEU A 176 -21.32 3.83 -4.80
N GLN A 177 -21.13 3.40 -6.05
CA GLN A 177 -20.19 3.96 -7.01
C GLN A 177 -20.43 5.46 -7.25
N GLN A 178 -19.35 6.22 -7.43
CA GLN A 178 -19.38 7.64 -7.79
C GLN A 178 -20.17 8.53 -6.82
N LEU A 179 -20.37 8.09 -5.58
CA LEU A 179 -21.03 8.89 -4.55
C LEU A 179 -20.02 9.74 -3.76
N HIS A 180 -20.51 10.85 -3.19
CA HIS A 180 -19.76 11.68 -2.27
C HIS A 180 -20.17 11.37 -0.83
N PHE A 181 -19.19 11.21 0.03
CA PHE A 181 -19.35 10.94 1.46
C PHE A 181 -18.67 12.05 2.27
N GLN A 182 -19.11 12.21 3.52
CA GLN A 182 -18.52 13.11 4.50
C GLN A 182 -18.51 12.40 5.84
N ASN A 183 -17.37 12.32 6.52
CA ASN A 183 -17.23 11.76 7.87
C ASN A 183 -18.00 10.43 8.03
N ALA A 184 -17.87 9.52 7.05
CA ALA A 184 -18.70 8.33 6.96
C ALA A 184 -18.12 7.18 7.79
N ASP A 185 -18.93 6.62 8.68
CA ASP A 185 -18.53 5.48 9.51
C ASP A 185 -19.21 4.20 9.03
N PHE A 186 -18.48 3.32 8.36
CA PHE A 186 -18.86 1.97 7.98
C PHE A 186 -18.24 0.90 8.90
N ALA A 187 -17.82 1.26 10.12
CA ALA A 187 -17.21 0.31 11.02
C ALA A 187 -18.11 -0.91 11.28
N SER A 188 -17.56 -2.11 11.20
CA SER A 188 -18.29 -3.38 11.35
C SER A 188 -19.45 -3.61 10.36
N ALA A 189 -19.61 -2.77 9.33
CA ALA A 189 -20.61 -2.99 8.29
C ALA A 189 -20.33 -4.29 7.52
N THR A 190 -21.38 -4.92 7.00
CA THR A 190 -21.27 -6.10 6.14
C THR A 190 -21.83 -5.78 4.77
N PHE A 191 -20.98 -5.88 3.75
CA PHE A 191 -21.33 -5.73 2.35
C PHE A 191 -21.64 -7.11 1.76
N TYR A 192 -22.94 -7.37 1.57
CA TYR A 192 -23.43 -8.59 0.95
C TYR A 192 -23.42 -8.46 -0.57
N GLY A 193 -22.72 -9.39 -1.23
CA GLY A 193 -22.47 -9.33 -2.68
C GLY A 193 -21.47 -8.23 -3.04
N PRO A 194 -21.33 -7.89 -4.34
CA PRO A 194 -20.35 -6.92 -4.79
C PRO A 194 -20.54 -5.54 -4.14
N ALA A 195 -19.45 -4.99 -3.61
CA ALA A 195 -19.39 -3.68 -3.00
C ALA A 195 -18.67 -2.71 -3.95
N ASP A 196 -19.43 -1.79 -4.56
CA ASP A 196 -18.87 -0.87 -5.55
C ASP A 196 -18.83 0.56 -4.98
N PHE A 197 -17.63 1.07 -4.79
CA PHE A 197 -17.26 2.45 -4.45
C PHE A 197 -16.35 3.08 -5.52
N SER A 198 -16.34 2.52 -6.74
CA SER A 198 -15.50 3.01 -7.83
C SER A 198 -15.79 4.48 -8.12
N GLY A 199 -14.73 5.30 -8.18
CA GLY A 199 -14.80 6.74 -8.38
C GLY A 199 -15.53 7.52 -7.27
N ALA A 200 -15.82 6.92 -6.11
CA ALA A 200 -16.41 7.62 -4.98
C ALA A 200 -15.43 8.63 -4.36
N THR A 201 -15.95 9.71 -3.78
CA THR A 201 -15.15 10.71 -3.07
C THR A 201 -15.54 10.77 -1.59
N PHE A 202 -14.59 10.56 -0.71
CA PHE A 202 -14.76 10.59 0.73
C PHE A 202 -14.13 11.85 1.32
N HIS A 203 -14.96 12.70 1.91
CA HIS A 203 -14.53 13.89 2.64
C HIS A 203 -14.40 13.62 4.13
N GLY A 204 -13.34 14.18 4.72
CA GLY A 204 -13.05 13.96 6.14
C GLY A 204 -12.77 12.48 6.45
N ASP A 205 -12.84 12.17 7.73
CA ASP A 205 -12.39 10.88 8.25
C ASP A 205 -13.41 9.78 7.94
N THR A 206 -12.96 8.67 7.35
CA THR A 206 -13.82 7.55 6.96
C THR A 206 -13.34 6.25 7.59
N SER A 207 -14.24 5.51 8.22
CA SER A 207 -13.90 4.22 8.83
C SER A 207 -14.59 3.07 8.10
N PHE A 208 -13.83 2.07 7.70
CA PHE A 208 -14.25 0.72 7.32
C PHE A 208 -13.69 -0.32 8.30
N SER A 209 -13.34 0.10 9.52
CA SER A 209 -12.69 -0.79 10.49
C SER A 209 -13.60 -1.98 10.83
N ALA A 210 -13.05 -3.19 10.82
CA ALA A 210 -13.79 -4.45 11.01
C ALA A 210 -14.93 -4.70 10.01
N ALA A 211 -15.00 -3.96 8.90
CA ALA A 211 -16.00 -4.20 7.85
C ALA A 211 -15.75 -5.54 7.14
N LYS A 212 -16.82 -6.16 6.66
CA LYS A 212 -16.78 -7.45 5.96
C LYS A 212 -17.32 -7.28 4.54
N PHE A 213 -16.47 -7.56 3.55
CA PHE A 213 -16.84 -7.59 2.15
C PHE A 213 -16.96 -9.06 1.73
N THR A 214 -18.19 -9.55 1.51
CA THR A 214 -18.44 -10.98 1.30
C THR A 214 -18.18 -11.44 -0.14
N ALA A 215 -17.99 -10.51 -1.06
CA ALA A 215 -17.65 -10.72 -2.46
C ALA A 215 -16.67 -9.62 -2.89
N ASP A 216 -16.52 -9.40 -4.19
CA ASP A 216 -15.60 -8.41 -4.74
C ASP A 216 -15.96 -6.98 -4.26
N ALA A 217 -14.93 -6.22 -3.91
CA ALA A 217 -15.04 -4.85 -3.44
C ALA A 217 -14.16 -3.93 -4.29
N SER A 218 -14.77 -2.96 -4.96
CA SER A 218 -14.05 -2.01 -5.80
C SER A 218 -14.06 -0.61 -5.19
N PHE A 219 -12.87 -0.10 -4.93
CA PHE A 219 -12.53 1.28 -4.61
C PHE A 219 -11.69 1.90 -5.74
N GLN A 220 -11.78 1.33 -6.95
CA GLN A 220 -11.00 1.77 -8.09
C GLN A 220 -11.20 3.27 -8.35
N GLY A 221 -10.11 4.03 -8.37
CA GLY A 221 -10.14 5.48 -8.57
C GLY A 221 -10.86 6.28 -7.48
N ALA A 222 -11.18 5.68 -6.32
CA ALA A 222 -11.78 6.40 -5.21
C ALA A 222 -10.81 7.44 -4.62
N ASN A 223 -11.36 8.55 -4.11
CA ASN A 223 -10.58 9.66 -3.57
C ASN A 223 -10.92 9.89 -2.09
N PHE A 224 -9.97 9.62 -1.20
CA PHE A 224 -10.06 9.85 0.24
C PHE A 224 -9.29 11.11 0.60
N THR A 225 -10.01 12.15 1.03
CA THR A 225 -9.40 13.47 1.33
C THR A 225 -9.02 13.67 2.80
N GLY A 226 -9.57 12.86 3.71
CA GLY A 226 -9.18 12.77 5.11
C GLY A 226 -8.62 11.39 5.45
N TRP A 227 -8.47 11.12 6.75
CA TRP A 227 -7.99 9.81 7.20
C TRP A 227 -8.95 8.70 6.76
N VAL A 228 -8.41 7.54 6.39
CA VAL A 228 -9.23 6.34 6.15
C VAL A 228 -8.68 5.12 6.86
N GLY A 229 -9.55 4.38 7.55
CA GLY A 229 -9.16 3.18 8.27
C GLY A 229 -9.94 1.95 7.84
N PHE A 230 -9.26 0.97 7.28
CA PHE A 230 -9.75 -0.39 7.01
C PHE A 230 -9.32 -1.38 8.09
N SER A 231 -8.73 -0.95 9.21
CA SER A 231 -8.10 -1.84 10.18
C SER A 231 -9.02 -3.00 10.59
N THR A 232 -8.48 -4.23 10.58
CA THR A 232 -9.23 -5.48 10.86
C THR A 232 -10.38 -5.82 9.90
N ALA A 233 -10.52 -5.11 8.77
CA ALA A 233 -11.48 -5.46 7.74
C ALA A 233 -11.12 -6.79 7.07
N HIS A 234 -12.13 -7.42 6.47
CA HIS A 234 -12.00 -8.68 5.75
C HIS A 234 -12.59 -8.57 4.35
N PHE A 235 -11.75 -8.81 3.34
CA PHE A 235 -12.15 -8.92 1.93
C PHE A 235 -12.16 -10.39 1.53
N ALA A 236 -13.35 -10.96 1.34
CA ALA A 236 -13.49 -12.36 0.94
C ALA A 236 -13.27 -12.56 -0.57
N GLY A 237 -13.74 -11.61 -1.39
CA GLY A 237 -13.49 -11.56 -2.84
C GLY A 237 -12.29 -10.68 -3.19
N ALA A 238 -12.19 -10.31 -4.47
CA ALA A 238 -11.18 -9.38 -4.96
C ALA A 238 -11.36 -7.99 -4.35
N ALA A 239 -10.26 -7.30 -4.05
CA ALA A 239 -10.24 -5.96 -3.48
C ALA A 239 -9.47 -5.01 -4.40
N GLU A 240 -10.18 -4.16 -5.12
CA GLU A 240 -9.61 -3.26 -6.13
C GLU A 240 -9.45 -1.85 -5.56
N PHE A 241 -8.22 -1.41 -5.35
CA PHE A 241 -7.82 -0.05 -4.96
C PHE A 241 -6.98 0.63 -6.04
N SER A 242 -6.94 0.08 -7.25
CA SER A 242 -6.14 0.66 -8.32
C SER A 242 -6.56 2.09 -8.64
N GLN A 243 -5.56 2.95 -8.87
CA GLN A 243 -5.74 4.39 -9.07
C GLN A 243 -6.41 5.15 -7.91
N ALA A 244 -6.65 4.51 -6.76
CA ALA A 244 -7.20 5.18 -5.59
C ALA A 244 -6.21 6.22 -5.04
N ARG A 245 -6.74 7.29 -4.47
CA ARG A 245 -5.96 8.43 -3.94
C ARG A 245 -6.28 8.62 -2.46
N PHE A 246 -5.23 8.63 -1.66
CA PHE A 246 -5.27 8.86 -0.22
C PHE A 246 -4.51 10.14 0.07
N ALA A 247 -5.22 11.22 0.38
CA ALA A 247 -4.62 12.53 0.64
C ALA A 247 -4.03 12.65 2.05
N ASP A 248 -4.57 11.87 3.00
CA ASP A 248 -4.11 11.76 4.38
C ASP A 248 -3.76 10.30 4.71
N ALA A 249 -3.47 10.00 5.98
CA ALA A 249 -3.07 8.69 6.43
C ALA A 249 -4.15 7.64 6.15
N ALA A 250 -3.72 6.50 5.62
CA ALA A 250 -4.56 5.37 5.29
C ALA A 250 -4.07 4.11 6.01
N SER A 251 -4.95 3.50 6.80
CA SER A 251 -4.64 2.31 7.59
C SER A 251 -5.33 1.07 7.01
N PHE A 252 -4.52 0.15 6.52
CA PHE A 252 -4.83 -1.24 6.16
C PHE A 252 -4.20 -2.24 7.13
N ALA A 253 -3.84 -1.77 8.34
CA ALA A 253 -3.22 -2.61 9.35
C ALA A 253 -4.15 -3.77 9.74
N THR A 254 -3.60 -4.97 9.92
CA THR A 254 -4.35 -6.18 10.33
C THR A 254 -5.53 -6.56 9.40
N VAL A 255 -5.55 -6.07 8.16
CA VAL A 255 -6.55 -6.45 7.16
C VAL A 255 -6.26 -7.85 6.62
N THR A 256 -7.31 -8.62 6.35
CA THR A 256 -7.22 -9.90 5.65
C THR A 256 -7.84 -9.77 4.25
N PHE A 257 -7.00 -9.87 3.22
CA PHE A 257 -7.42 -10.00 1.82
C PHE A 257 -7.38 -11.48 1.45
N THR A 258 -8.54 -12.12 1.27
CA THR A 258 -8.62 -13.54 0.89
C THR A 258 -8.53 -13.71 -0.61
N GLY A 259 -9.23 -12.86 -1.36
CA GLY A 259 -9.11 -12.75 -2.81
C GLY A 259 -7.90 -11.90 -3.22
N GLU A 260 -7.79 -11.65 -4.52
CA GLU A 260 -6.74 -10.79 -5.09
C GLU A 260 -6.86 -9.36 -4.57
N ALA A 261 -5.72 -8.69 -4.37
CA ALA A 261 -5.69 -7.30 -3.92
C ALA A 261 -4.91 -6.44 -4.91
N ASP A 262 -5.56 -5.45 -5.51
CA ASP A 262 -4.96 -4.57 -6.51
C ASP A 262 -4.82 -3.14 -5.96
N PHE A 263 -3.60 -2.73 -5.67
CA PHE A 263 -3.19 -1.36 -5.30
C PHE A 263 -2.36 -0.70 -6.42
N SER A 264 -2.43 -1.22 -7.65
CA SER A 264 -1.64 -0.70 -8.76
C SER A 264 -1.98 0.76 -9.06
N ASP A 265 -0.96 1.57 -9.30
CA ASP A 265 -1.06 3.02 -9.51
C ASP A 265 -1.76 3.80 -8.36
N ALA A 266 -1.96 3.20 -7.19
CA ALA A 266 -2.51 3.91 -6.04
C ALA A 266 -1.52 4.98 -5.54
N VAL A 267 -2.07 6.07 -5.00
CA VAL A 267 -1.28 7.22 -4.52
C VAL A 267 -1.59 7.50 -3.06
N PHE A 268 -0.56 7.42 -2.22
CA PHE A 268 -0.60 7.76 -0.80
C PHE A 268 0.20 9.03 -0.54
N SER A 269 -0.48 10.12 -0.18
CA SER A 269 0.16 11.43 0.04
C SER A 269 0.74 11.58 1.44
N ALA A 270 0.31 10.73 2.38
CA ALA A 270 0.81 10.64 3.75
C ALA A 270 1.18 9.17 4.06
N THR A 271 0.97 8.73 5.31
CA THR A 271 1.29 7.36 5.75
C THR A 271 0.36 6.33 5.10
N ALA A 272 0.95 5.25 4.58
CA ALA A 272 0.26 4.05 4.13
C ALA A 272 0.64 2.87 5.03
N ASP A 273 -0.26 2.46 5.92
CA ASP A 273 0.03 1.41 6.90
C ASP A 273 -0.66 0.10 6.55
N PHE A 274 0.11 -0.89 6.09
CA PHE A 274 -0.32 -2.27 5.84
C PHE A 274 0.18 -3.24 6.92
N ALA A 275 0.73 -2.76 8.03
CA ALA A 275 1.41 -3.63 9.00
C ALA A 275 0.50 -4.76 9.51
N VAL A 276 1.08 -5.96 9.66
CA VAL A 276 0.39 -7.15 10.19
C VAL A 276 -0.80 -7.61 9.34
N SER A 277 -0.95 -7.12 8.10
CA SER A 277 -1.98 -7.62 7.18
C SER A 277 -1.62 -8.99 6.59
N THR A 278 -2.61 -9.64 6.00
CA THR A 278 -2.45 -10.92 5.30
C THR A 278 -3.07 -10.84 3.91
N PHE A 279 -2.29 -11.19 2.89
CA PHE A 279 -2.72 -11.32 1.49
C PHE A 279 -2.74 -12.80 1.12
N GLY A 280 -3.93 -13.42 1.16
CA GLY A 280 -4.17 -14.83 0.91
C GLY A 280 -4.01 -15.23 -0.57
N SER A 281 -4.21 -14.28 -1.47
CA SER A 281 -4.02 -14.42 -2.92
C SER A 281 -2.98 -13.40 -3.42
N ASP A 282 -2.86 -13.25 -4.74
CA ASP A 282 -1.95 -12.32 -5.39
C ASP A 282 -2.26 -10.86 -5.01
N ALA A 283 -1.20 -10.08 -4.77
CA ALA A 283 -1.26 -8.69 -4.38
C ALA A 283 -0.39 -7.84 -5.32
N ASP A 284 -1.04 -6.96 -6.09
CA ASP A 284 -0.39 -6.06 -7.04
C ASP A 284 -0.28 -4.65 -6.45
N PHE A 285 0.95 -4.21 -6.22
CA PHE A 285 1.34 -2.84 -5.83
C PHE A 285 2.17 -2.18 -6.94
N SER A 286 2.05 -2.61 -8.19
CA SER A 286 2.85 -2.07 -9.28
C SER A 286 2.56 -0.59 -9.51
N ARG A 287 3.62 0.20 -9.73
CA ARG A 287 3.53 1.67 -9.88
C ARG A 287 2.88 2.38 -8.68
N LEU A 288 2.90 1.75 -7.49
CA LEU A 288 2.49 2.38 -6.25
C LEU A 288 3.34 3.63 -5.98
N ASN A 289 2.72 4.72 -5.54
CA ASN A 289 3.41 5.96 -5.22
C ASN A 289 3.07 6.41 -3.80
N THR A 290 4.05 6.36 -2.91
CA THR A 290 3.90 6.83 -1.53
C THR A 290 4.80 8.04 -1.29
N ALA A 291 4.19 9.15 -0.86
CA ALA A 291 4.90 10.36 -0.49
C ALA A 291 5.34 10.36 0.97
N GLY A 292 4.56 9.73 1.86
CA GLY A 292 4.92 9.46 3.25
C GLY A 292 5.38 8.02 3.47
N ILE A 293 5.52 7.66 4.75
CA ILE A 293 5.96 6.34 5.20
C ILE A 293 5.02 5.25 4.70
N ALA A 294 5.59 4.22 4.07
CA ALA A 294 4.87 3.00 3.68
C ALA A 294 5.30 1.83 4.56
N SER A 295 4.38 1.32 5.38
CA SER A 295 4.66 0.20 6.30
C SER A 295 4.03 -1.09 5.79
N PHE A 296 4.87 -2.07 5.50
CA PHE A 296 4.55 -3.47 5.22
C PHE A 296 5.21 -4.39 6.26
N ALA A 297 5.43 -3.88 7.48
CA ALA A 297 6.09 -4.62 8.53
C ALA A 297 5.23 -5.80 9.00
N THR A 298 5.86 -6.97 9.16
CA THR A 298 5.19 -8.21 9.63
C THR A 298 4.00 -8.63 8.76
N VAL A 299 3.99 -8.27 7.47
CA VAL A 299 2.95 -8.71 6.52
C VAL A 299 3.21 -10.14 6.06
N THR A 300 2.16 -10.92 5.86
CA THR A 300 2.23 -12.23 5.20
C THR A 300 1.60 -12.15 3.80
N PHE A 301 2.39 -12.47 2.78
CA PHE A 301 1.93 -12.63 1.40
C PHE A 301 1.92 -14.12 1.04
N ASP A 302 0.74 -14.72 0.95
CA ASP A 302 0.53 -16.11 0.55
C ASP A 302 0.48 -16.28 -0.98
N GLY A 303 0.06 -15.24 -1.71
CA GLY A 303 0.17 -15.11 -3.16
C GLY A 303 1.38 -14.28 -3.61
N ASN A 304 1.49 -14.05 -4.92
CA ASN A 304 2.53 -13.21 -5.51
C ASN A 304 2.44 -11.79 -4.97
N ALA A 305 3.58 -11.15 -4.64
CA ALA A 305 3.60 -9.76 -4.19
C ALA A 305 4.41 -8.90 -5.18
N VAL A 306 3.74 -8.04 -5.93
CA VAL A 306 4.34 -7.30 -7.04
C VAL A 306 4.42 -5.81 -6.71
N PHE A 307 5.62 -5.29 -6.51
CA PHE A 307 5.92 -3.87 -6.28
C PHE A 307 6.64 -3.22 -7.46
N THR A 308 6.57 -3.81 -8.66
CA THR A 308 7.34 -3.35 -9.84
C THR A 308 7.14 -1.87 -10.14
N ALA A 309 8.25 -1.16 -10.40
CA ALA A 309 8.25 0.26 -10.77
C ALA A 309 7.52 1.19 -9.78
N SER A 310 7.52 0.82 -8.50
CA SER A 310 6.94 1.63 -7.42
C SER A 310 7.91 2.70 -6.95
N THR A 311 7.37 3.76 -6.35
CA THR A 311 8.16 4.84 -5.75
C THR A 311 7.74 5.05 -4.30
N PHE A 312 8.67 4.80 -3.40
CA PHE A 312 8.55 5.12 -1.97
C PHE A 312 9.42 6.35 -1.70
N ARG A 313 8.83 7.55 -1.59
CA ARG A 313 9.63 8.79 -1.50
C ARG A 313 10.27 8.99 -0.13
N ASP A 314 9.55 8.61 0.91
CA ASP A 314 10.01 8.61 2.30
C ASP A 314 10.46 7.19 2.69
N GLU A 315 10.29 6.78 3.95
CA GLU A 315 10.66 5.43 4.39
C GLU A 315 9.70 4.32 3.90
N ALA A 316 10.25 3.14 3.62
CA ALA A 316 9.51 1.92 3.30
C ALA A 316 9.94 0.77 4.21
N HIS A 317 9.03 0.21 4.98
CA HIS A 317 9.34 -0.80 6.01
C HIS A 317 8.73 -2.16 5.64
N PHE A 318 9.55 -3.13 5.27
CA PHE A 318 9.19 -4.53 5.01
C PHE A 318 9.72 -5.48 6.10
N ALA A 319 10.16 -4.93 7.24
CA ALA A 319 10.82 -5.69 8.28
C ALA A 319 9.95 -6.85 8.79
N ALA A 320 10.56 -8.02 8.95
CA ALA A 320 9.93 -9.27 9.39
C ALA A 320 8.72 -9.74 8.55
N SER A 321 8.54 -9.25 7.32
CA SER A 321 7.49 -9.75 6.43
C SER A 321 7.86 -11.11 5.82
N VAL A 322 6.85 -11.90 5.48
CA VAL A 322 6.99 -13.23 4.89
C VAL A 322 6.34 -13.26 3.51
N PHE A 323 7.13 -13.61 2.49
CA PHE A 323 6.68 -13.82 1.13
C PHE A 323 6.71 -15.31 0.80
N ASN A 324 5.53 -15.96 0.75
CA ASN A 324 5.41 -17.40 0.49
C ASN A 324 5.49 -17.74 -1.02
N ARG A 325 5.29 -16.74 -1.88
CA ARG A 325 5.42 -16.75 -3.34
C ARG A 325 6.40 -15.66 -3.80
N PRO A 326 6.71 -15.54 -5.09
CA PRO A 326 7.66 -14.55 -5.58
C PRO A 326 7.32 -13.12 -5.13
N ALA A 327 8.35 -12.42 -4.67
CA ALA A 327 8.31 -11.00 -4.32
C ALA A 327 9.06 -10.21 -5.39
N VAL A 328 8.40 -9.26 -6.05
CA VAL A 328 8.96 -8.56 -7.22
C VAL A 328 9.02 -7.06 -6.95
N PHE A 329 10.21 -6.54 -6.69
CA PHE A 329 10.48 -5.11 -6.47
C PHE A 329 11.15 -4.44 -7.68
N SER A 330 11.37 -5.16 -8.78
CA SER A 330 12.17 -4.69 -9.91
C SER A 330 11.81 -3.27 -10.39
N LYS A 331 12.84 -2.50 -10.74
CA LYS A 331 12.74 -1.11 -11.25
C LYS A 331 12.12 -0.09 -10.27
N SER A 332 11.95 -0.44 -9.01
CA SER A 332 11.40 0.47 -8.00
C SER A 332 12.45 1.44 -7.45
N LEU A 333 11.95 2.55 -6.88
CA LEU A 333 12.74 3.58 -6.22
C LEU A 333 12.38 3.65 -4.74
N PHE A 334 13.37 3.48 -3.88
CA PHE A 334 13.31 3.76 -2.45
C PHE A 334 14.07 5.06 -2.16
N GLY A 335 13.33 6.16 -2.03
CA GLY A 335 13.82 7.52 -1.82
C GLY A 335 14.41 7.74 -0.43
N GLY A 336 13.72 7.25 0.61
CA GLY A 336 14.18 7.27 2.00
C GLY A 336 14.75 5.93 2.47
N THR A 337 14.69 5.67 3.77
CA THR A 337 15.17 4.42 4.38
C THR A 337 14.31 3.23 3.93
N ALA A 338 14.95 2.19 3.40
CA ALA A 338 14.31 0.94 3.03
C ALA A 338 14.70 -0.17 4.02
N ARG A 339 13.76 -0.60 4.85
CA ARG A 339 14.00 -1.62 5.90
C ARG A 339 13.44 -2.98 5.48
N PHE A 340 14.31 -3.89 5.07
CA PHE A 340 14.03 -5.31 4.78
C PHE A 340 14.57 -6.24 5.88
N ALA A 341 14.93 -5.71 7.04
CA ALA A 341 15.51 -6.49 8.13
C ALA A 341 14.62 -7.68 8.52
N GLY A 342 15.21 -8.87 8.55
CA GLY A 342 14.51 -10.11 8.89
C GLY A 342 13.42 -10.55 7.92
N VAL A 343 13.34 -9.98 6.71
CA VAL A 343 12.41 -10.45 5.67
C VAL A 343 12.67 -11.91 5.33
N VAL A 344 11.62 -12.68 5.05
CA VAL A 344 11.73 -14.08 4.60
C VAL A 344 11.05 -14.25 3.25
N THR A 345 11.79 -14.64 2.22
CA THR A 345 11.21 -15.02 0.92
C THR A 345 11.36 -16.53 0.73
N LYS A 346 10.23 -17.25 0.65
CA LYS A 346 10.22 -18.70 0.45
C LYS A 346 10.41 -19.10 -1.01
N GLN A 347 10.22 -18.14 -1.91
CA GLN A 347 10.48 -18.24 -3.35
C GLN A 347 11.36 -17.09 -3.80
N SER A 348 11.38 -16.80 -5.10
CA SER A 348 12.27 -15.81 -5.68
C SER A 348 11.99 -14.39 -5.18
N ALA A 349 13.06 -13.59 -5.07
CA ALA A 349 13.00 -12.20 -4.66
C ALA A 349 13.71 -11.32 -5.69
N MET A 350 12.96 -10.53 -6.47
CA MET A 350 13.48 -9.79 -7.62
C MET A 350 13.66 -8.32 -7.26
N PHE A 351 14.90 -7.87 -7.15
CA PHE A 351 15.33 -6.49 -6.94
C PHE A 351 16.09 -5.94 -8.16
N SER A 352 15.90 -6.54 -9.34
CA SER A 352 16.63 -6.15 -10.54
C SER A 352 16.31 -4.70 -10.96
N GLY A 353 17.37 -3.92 -11.17
CA GLY A 353 17.27 -2.50 -11.52
C GLY A 353 16.61 -1.61 -10.45
N VAL A 354 16.54 -2.06 -9.19
CA VAL A 354 16.04 -1.24 -8.08
C VAL A 354 17.05 -0.15 -7.73
N ARG A 355 16.56 1.03 -7.34
CA ARG A 355 17.38 2.10 -6.78
C ARG A 355 17.01 2.37 -5.33
N PHE A 356 17.97 2.19 -4.44
CA PHE A 356 17.92 2.63 -3.05
C PHE A 356 18.69 3.95 -2.94
N ALA A 357 17.96 5.07 -2.90
CA ALA A 357 18.53 6.41 -2.77
C ALA A 357 18.96 6.70 -1.32
N GLY A 358 18.22 6.17 -0.34
CA GLY A 358 18.55 6.21 1.09
C GLY A 358 19.23 4.93 1.58
N VAL A 359 19.26 4.75 2.91
CA VAL A 359 19.82 3.55 3.57
C VAL A 359 18.99 2.31 3.22
N ALA A 360 19.66 1.20 2.91
CA ALA A 360 19.03 -0.09 2.66
C ALA A 360 19.47 -1.14 3.68
N ASP A 361 18.54 -1.64 4.48
CA ASP A 361 18.80 -2.60 5.55
C ASP A 361 18.19 -3.96 5.23
N PHE A 362 19.03 -4.93 4.86
CA PHE A 362 18.71 -6.34 4.64
C PHE A 362 19.27 -7.23 5.77
N SER A 363 19.55 -6.68 6.94
CA SER A 363 20.14 -7.44 8.04
C SER A 363 19.24 -8.60 8.47
N GLY A 364 19.83 -9.79 8.59
CA GLY A 364 19.08 -11.01 8.93
C GLY A 364 18.03 -11.45 7.90
N ALA A 365 17.99 -10.86 6.70
CA ALA A 365 17.09 -11.28 5.64
C ALA A 365 17.38 -12.72 5.20
N THR A 366 16.33 -13.49 4.89
CA THR A 366 16.43 -14.87 4.44
C THR A 366 15.77 -15.05 3.08
N PHE A 367 16.57 -15.39 2.08
CA PHE A 367 16.13 -15.70 0.73
C PHE A 367 16.30 -17.20 0.49
N THR A 368 15.20 -17.96 0.35
CA THR A 368 15.31 -19.43 0.25
C THR A 368 15.39 -19.98 -1.17
N GLN A 369 15.30 -19.10 -2.16
CA GLN A 369 15.46 -19.40 -3.59
C GLN A 369 16.19 -18.22 -4.27
N TYR A 370 16.05 -18.09 -5.58
CA TYR A 370 16.75 -17.10 -6.40
C TYR A 370 16.46 -15.65 -5.95
N ALA A 371 17.52 -14.93 -5.57
CA ALA A 371 17.51 -13.51 -5.24
C ALA A 371 18.29 -12.71 -6.30
N ASP A 372 17.61 -11.81 -7.00
CA ASP A 372 18.17 -11.06 -8.11
C ASP A 372 18.33 -9.58 -7.76
N PHE A 373 19.56 -9.15 -7.54
CA PHE A 373 19.96 -7.76 -7.36
C PHE A 373 20.71 -7.21 -8.58
N SER A 374 20.54 -7.84 -9.75
CA SER A 374 21.26 -7.42 -10.96
C SER A 374 20.91 -5.99 -11.37
N GLY A 375 21.93 -5.18 -11.61
CA GLY A 375 21.78 -3.76 -11.93
C GLY A 375 21.15 -2.92 -10.80
N ALA A 376 21.05 -3.44 -9.57
CA ALA A 376 20.57 -2.67 -8.43
C ALA A 376 21.58 -1.56 -8.06
N ARG A 377 21.07 -0.42 -7.64
CA ARG A 377 21.88 0.76 -7.27
C ARG A 377 21.58 1.15 -5.83
N PHE A 378 22.62 1.22 -5.03
CA PHE A 378 22.60 1.62 -3.63
C PHE A 378 23.38 2.93 -3.48
N ASP A 379 22.67 4.05 -3.42
CA ASP A 379 23.27 5.38 -3.26
C ASP A 379 23.59 5.72 -1.80
N GLY A 380 22.89 5.09 -0.85
CA GLY A 380 23.13 5.18 0.59
C GLY A 380 23.83 3.94 1.15
N ASP A 381 24.11 3.96 2.46
CA ASP A 381 24.70 2.81 3.17
C ASP A 381 23.79 1.59 3.07
N THR A 382 24.42 0.42 2.89
CA THR A 382 23.70 -0.83 2.72
C THR A 382 24.27 -1.93 3.62
N THR A 383 23.40 -2.66 4.31
CA THR A 383 23.79 -3.84 5.08
C THR A 383 23.01 -5.07 4.66
N PHE A 384 23.73 -6.16 4.43
CA PHE A 384 23.29 -7.53 4.29
C PHE A 384 23.81 -8.38 5.47
N SER A 385 24.17 -7.73 6.59
CA SER A 385 24.78 -8.42 7.72
C SER A 385 23.89 -9.55 8.23
N ARG A 386 24.47 -10.74 8.42
CA ARG A 386 23.76 -11.95 8.87
C ARG A 386 22.61 -12.39 7.97
N SER A 387 22.54 -11.89 6.74
CA SER A 387 21.59 -12.38 5.76
C SER A 387 21.96 -13.79 5.29
N SER A 388 20.95 -14.54 4.85
CA SER A 388 21.11 -15.92 4.39
C SER A 388 20.47 -16.12 3.02
N PHE A 389 21.26 -16.63 2.09
CA PHE A 389 20.84 -16.99 0.73
C PHE A 389 20.92 -18.51 0.59
N PHE A 390 19.76 -19.18 0.67
CA PHE A 390 19.67 -20.62 0.56
C PHE A 390 19.35 -21.06 -0.87
N ALA A 391 19.97 -22.17 -1.25
CA ALA A 391 19.55 -22.98 -2.37
C ALA A 391 18.87 -24.25 -1.86
N VAL A 392 17.60 -24.49 -2.24
CA VAL A 392 17.02 -25.83 -2.14
C VAL A 392 17.66 -26.68 -3.24
N ILE A 393 18.50 -27.64 -2.84
CA ILE A 393 19.19 -28.56 -3.77
C ILE A 393 18.16 -29.25 -4.66
N ARG A 394 18.02 -28.80 -5.91
CA ARG A 394 17.27 -29.50 -6.96
C ARG A 394 18.22 -30.52 -7.57
N THR A 395 17.90 -31.80 -7.44
CA THR A 395 18.65 -32.88 -8.08
C THR A 395 18.37 -32.89 -9.59
N SER A 396 19.16 -32.16 -10.39
CA SER A 396 19.37 -32.50 -11.81
C SER A 396 20.60 -31.84 -12.42
N TYR A 397 21.25 -32.61 -13.29
CA TYR A 397 22.39 -32.26 -14.13
C TYR A 397 21.98 -31.24 -15.20
N ASP A 398 22.12 -29.95 -14.89
CA ASP A 398 22.26 -28.84 -15.85
C ASP A 398 22.93 -27.69 -15.09
N MET A 399 24.24 -27.81 -14.86
CA MET A 399 25.07 -26.81 -14.17
C MET A 399 25.79 -25.93 -15.20
N ASP A 400 25.02 -25.28 -16.08
CA ASP A 400 25.43 -24.03 -16.73
C ASP A 400 25.00 -22.87 -15.79
N PHE A 401 25.67 -22.81 -14.64
CA PHE A 401 25.62 -21.84 -13.52
C PHE A 401 24.30 -21.07 -13.24
N PRO A 402 23.31 -21.67 -12.55
CA PRO A 402 22.28 -20.89 -11.84
C PRO A 402 22.90 -20.27 -10.57
N GLN A 403 23.27 -18.98 -10.65
CA GLN A 403 23.64 -18.18 -9.47
C GLN A 403 22.38 -17.99 -8.61
N TYR A 404 22.42 -18.30 -7.31
CA TYR A 404 21.23 -18.19 -6.45
C TYR A 404 21.07 -16.79 -5.88
N ALA A 405 22.18 -16.10 -5.63
CA ALA A 405 22.21 -14.68 -5.38
C ALA A 405 22.99 -14.02 -6.51
N ASN A 406 22.38 -13.07 -7.18
CA ASN A 406 22.97 -12.38 -8.32
C ASN A 406 23.07 -10.88 -8.03
N PHE A 407 24.29 -10.38 -7.84
CA PHE A 407 24.63 -8.97 -7.68
C PHE A 407 25.34 -8.42 -8.91
N ALA A 408 25.20 -9.05 -10.07
CA ALA A 408 25.91 -8.63 -11.27
C ALA A 408 25.51 -7.22 -11.69
N ASN A 409 26.51 -6.37 -11.97
CA ASN A 409 26.32 -4.95 -12.28
C ASN A 409 25.64 -4.13 -11.15
N ALA A 410 25.61 -4.65 -9.91
CA ALA A 410 25.15 -3.87 -8.78
C ALA A 410 26.16 -2.76 -8.44
N ALA A 411 25.67 -1.57 -8.07
CA ALA A 411 26.52 -0.44 -7.72
C ALA A 411 26.24 0.03 -6.29
N PHE A 412 27.29 0.07 -5.47
CA PHE A 412 27.28 0.54 -4.08
C PHE A 412 28.10 1.83 -4.02
N ALA A 413 27.42 2.97 -3.86
CA ALA A 413 28.06 4.29 -3.83
C ALA A 413 28.75 4.57 -2.49
N GLN A 414 28.19 4.02 -1.40
CA GLN A 414 28.69 4.16 -0.03
C GLN A 414 29.16 2.80 0.53
N GLY A 415 29.21 2.67 1.86
CA GLY A 415 29.62 1.44 2.51
C GLY A 415 28.64 0.28 2.25
N ALA A 416 29.19 -0.90 1.97
CA ALA A 416 28.43 -2.14 1.81
C ALA A 416 28.90 -3.19 2.81
N ASP A 417 28.00 -3.65 3.67
CA ASP A 417 28.31 -4.60 4.74
C ASP A 417 27.64 -5.96 4.49
N PHE A 418 28.42 -6.97 4.13
CA PHE A 418 28.03 -8.38 4.00
C PHE A 418 28.57 -9.22 5.16
N SER A 419 28.89 -8.60 6.30
CA SER A 419 29.45 -9.31 7.45
C SER A 419 28.57 -10.46 7.91
N GLU A 420 29.17 -11.61 8.21
CA GLU A 420 28.47 -12.82 8.66
C GLU A 420 27.35 -13.31 7.69
N ALA A 421 27.32 -12.83 6.44
CA ALA A 421 26.35 -13.32 5.45
C ALA A 421 26.67 -14.76 5.02
N THR A 422 25.62 -15.55 4.79
CA THR A 422 25.75 -16.97 4.41
C THR A 422 25.16 -17.22 3.03
N PHE A 423 25.98 -17.74 2.12
CA PHE A 423 25.59 -18.13 0.77
C PHE A 423 25.75 -19.64 0.63
N THR A 424 24.65 -20.39 0.65
CA THR A 424 24.68 -21.87 0.55
C THR A 424 24.71 -22.36 -0.91
N ALA A 425 25.01 -21.46 -1.84
CA ALA A 425 25.29 -21.76 -3.24
C ALA A 425 26.16 -20.66 -3.83
N PHE A 426 26.45 -20.77 -5.13
CA PHE A 426 27.30 -19.82 -5.83
C PHE A 426 26.63 -18.45 -5.92
N VAL A 427 27.41 -17.41 -5.61
CA VAL A 427 27.02 -16.00 -5.70
C VAL A 427 27.86 -15.27 -6.75
N GLY A 428 27.19 -14.45 -7.56
CA GLY A 428 27.84 -13.61 -8.56
C GLY A 428 27.87 -12.14 -8.15
N PHE A 429 29.07 -11.57 -8.10
CA PHE A 429 29.36 -10.13 -7.98
C PHE A 429 30.02 -9.59 -9.26
N GLY A 430 29.81 -10.27 -10.39
CA GLY A 430 30.45 -9.88 -11.65
C GLY A 430 30.07 -8.46 -12.05
N ARG A 431 31.06 -7.61 -12.37
CA ARG A 431 30.86 -6.18 -12.66
C ARG A 431 30.19 -5.37 -11.53
N ALA A 432 30.15 -5.90 -10.31
CA ALA A 432 29.69 -5.11 -9.18
C ALA A 432 30.69 -3.99 -8.90
N THR A 433 30.19 -2.81 -8.55
CA THR A 433 31.02 -1.64 -8.20
C THR A 433 30.83 -1.31 -6.74
N PHE A 434 31.90 -1.43 -5.95
CA PHE A 434 31.97 -0.98 -4.57
C PHE A 434 32.79 0.31 -4.52
N ALA A 435 32.12 1.46 -4.59
CA ALA A 435 32.80 2.76 -4.59
C ALA A 435 33.28 3.12 -3.17
N GLY A 436 32.49 2.78 -2.15
CA GLY A 436 32.89 2.86 -0.73
C GLY A 436 33.57 1.58 -0.23
N THR A 437 33.80 1.52 1.08
CA THR A 437 34.38 0.33 1.73
C THR A 437 33.39 -0.84 1.70
N VAL A 438 33.90 -2.05 1.47
CA VAL A 438 33.10 -3.28 1.54
C VAL A 438 33.63 -4.23 2.60
N SER A 439 32.72 -4.81 3.39
CA SER A 439 33.05 -5.85 4.37
C SER A 439 32.37 -7.16 4.00
N PHE A 440 33.16 -8.20 3.79
CA PHE A 440 32.72 -9.60 3.76
C PHE A 440 33.20 -10.33 5.03
N ASN A 441 33.51 -9.59 6.10
CA ASN A 441 34.09 -10.15 7.31
C ASN A 441 33.20 -11.25 7.88
N GLY A 442 33.74 -12.46 8.03
CA GLY A 442 32.96 -13.58 8.57
C GLY A 442 31.95 -14.20 7.60
N ALA A 443 31.88 -13.76 6.34
CA ALA A 443 30.94 -14.31 5.36
C ALA A 443 31.32 -15.75 4.95
N SER A 444 30.32 -16.59 4.71
CA SER A 444 30.49 -17.99 4.31
C SER A 444 29.96 -18.20 2.89
N PHE A 445 30.77 -18.76 2.01
CA PHE A 445 30.46 -18.98 0.60
C PHE A 445 30.63 -20.45 0.21
N GLU A 446 29.71 -20.97 -0.59
CA GLU A 446 30.00 -22.19 -1.37
C GLU A 446 30.98 -21.89 -2.51
N GLY A 447 30.79 -20.75 -3.18
CA GLY A 447 31.68 -20.19 -4.20
C GLY A 447 31.26 -18.76 -4.54
N ALA A 448 32.24 -17.91 -4.88
CA ALA A 448 31.99 -16.49 -5.17
C ALA A 448 32.76 -16.02 -6.41
N TYR A 449 32.08 -15.27 -7.27
CA TYR A 449 32.63 -14.73 -8.52
C TYR A 449 32.65 -13.21 -8.51
N PHE A 450 33.84 -12.61 -8.60
CA PHE A 450 34.08 -11.16 -8.59
C PHE A 450 34.68 -10.67 -9.92
N GLU A 451 34.45 -11.40 -11.01
CA GLU A 451 35.01 -11.06 -12.32
C GLU A 451 34.59 -9.65 -12.75
N ASP A 452 35.56 -8.81 -13.13
CA ASP A 452 35.33 -7.40 -13.52
C ASP A 452 34.68 -6.53 -12.42
N ALA A 453 34.63 -7.00 -11.17
CA ALA A 453 34.18 -6.20 -10.04
C ALA A 453 35.19 -5.09 -9.73
N THR A 454 34.72 -3.94 -9.26
CA THR A 454 35.55 -2.77 -8.96
C THR A 454 35.47 -2.43 -7.47
N PHE A 455 36.63 -2.31 -6.82
CA PHE A 455 36.80 -1.95 -5.41
C PHE A 455 37.51 -0.60 -5.31
N GLY A 456 36.76 0.46 -5.03
CA GLY A 456 37.24 1.85 -4.98
C GLY A 456 37.96 2.22 -3.69
N GLN A 457 37.61 1.55 -2.58
CA GLN A 457 38.18 1.72 -1.25
C GLN A 457 38.44 0.34 -0.61
N GLY A 458 38.78 0.29 0.68
CA GLY A 458 39.09 -0.93 1.42
C GLY A 458 38.08 -2.08 1.25
N ALA A 459 38.59 -3.31 1.25
CA ALA A 459 37.81 -4.53 1.13
C ALA A 459 38.26 -5.55 2.19
N ASP A 460 37.39 -5.84 3.15
CA ASP A 460 37.66 -6.76 4.26
C ASP A 460 37.08 -8.15 3.98
N PHE A 461 37.92 -9.10 3.60
CA PHE A 461 37.59 -10.51 3.43
C PHE A 461 38.09 -11.37 4.59
N ARG A 462 38.38 -10.81 5.78
CA ARG A 462 38.85 -11.62 6.90
C ARG A 462 37.79 -12.58 7.41
N GLN A 463 38.24 -13.70 7.97
CA GLN A 463 37.38 -14.72 8.55
C GLN A 463 36.33 -15.25 7.55
N THR A 464 36.63 -15.22 6.24
CA THR A 464 35.74 -15.77 5.20
C THR A 464 35.93 -17.28 5.05
N SER A 465 34.93 -17.99 4.52
CA SER A 465 35.08 -19.40 4.14
C SER A 465 34.55 -19.67 2.73
N PHE A 466 35.17 -20.65 2.06
CA PHE A 466 34.85 -21.13 0.72
C PHE A 466 34.83 -22.66 0.73
N ALA A 467 33.67 -23.25 0.45
CA ALA A 467 33.46 -24.68 0.64
C ALA A 467 33.69 -25.54 -0.63
N TYR A 468 33.35 -25.06 -1.83
CA TYR A 468 33.50 -25.86 -3.08
C TYR A 468 34.60 -25.39 -4.02
N VAL A 469 34.87 -24.08 -4.11
CA VAL A 469 35.86 -23.53 -5.05
C VAL A 469 36.59 -22.31 -4.47
N GLU A 470 37.78 -22.05 -4.99
CA GLU A 470 38.48 -20.77 -4.73
C GLU A 470 37.66 -19.59 -5.28
N PRO A 471 37.64 -18.43 -4.60
CA PRO A 471 36.96 -17.24 -5.12
C PRO A 471 37.63 -16.77 -6.43
N SER A 472 36.80 -16.47 -7.45
CA SER A 472 37.29 -16.00 -8.74
C SER A 472 37.38 -14.47 -8.76
N PHE A 473 38.59 -13.95 -8.93
CA PHE A 473 38.84 -12.53 -9.20
C PHE A 473 39.43 -12.29 -10.61
N GLY A 474 39.87 -13.35 -11.31
CA GLY A 474 40.48 -13.24 -12.63
C GLY A 474 39.45 -13.31 -13.76
N GLY A 475 39.76 -12.70 -14.89
CA GLY A 475 38.95 -12.82 -16.09
C GLY A 475 39.06 -14.20 -16.76
N SER A 476 38.02 -14.62 -17.48
CA SER A 476 38.06 -15.81 -18.34
C SER A 476 38.84 -15.56 -19.63
N LYS A 477 39.17 -16.61 -20.41
CA LYS A 477 39.79 -16.45 -21.74
C LYS A 477 38.96 -15.60 -22.71
N ALA A 478 37.64 -15.47 -22.48
CA ALA A 478 36.72 -14.68 -23.29
C ALA A 478 36.54 -13.24 -22.77
N GLN A 479 36.82 -12.99 -21.49
CA GLN A 479 36.80 -11.66 -20.85
C GLN A 479 38.04 -11.54 -19.96
N PRO A 480 39.17 -11.03 -20.48
CA PRO A 480 40.46 -11.12 -19.80
C PRO A 480 40.64 -10.16 -18.61
N GLN A 481 39.68 -9.25 -18.38
CA GLN A 481 39.79 -8.23 -17.34
C GLN A 481 39.35 -8.81 -15.99
N GLY A 482 40.28 -8.87 -15.04
CA GLY A 482 40.00 -9.28 -13.66
C GLY A 482 39.36 -8.17 -12.82
N ALA A 483 39.05 -8.50 -11.56
CA ALA A 483 38.61 -7.55 -10.56
C ALA A 483 39.63 -6.41 -10.42
N ARG A 484 39.13 -5.18 -10.30
CA ARG A 484 39.93 -3.96 -10.22
C ARG A 484 39.95 -3.43 -8.79
N PHE A 485 41.13 -3.15 -8.27
CA PHE A 485 41.34 -2.54 -6.96
C PHE A 485 41.98 -1.17 -7.13
N SER A 486 41.48 -0.16 -6.42
CA SER A 486 41.95 1.21 -6.54
C SER A 486 43.38 1.37 -6.02
N ALA A 487 44.27 1.88 -6.86
CA ALA A 487 45.63 2.25 -6.44
C ALA A 487 45.67 3.50 -5.56
N GLN A 488 44.53 4.17 -5.32
CA GLN A 488 44.41 5.29 -4.38
C GLN A 488 44.09 4.84 -2.95
N ALA A 489 43.45 3.69 -2.77
CA ALA A 489 43.13 3.15 -1.43
C ALA A 489 44.40 2.85 -0.61
N ASP A 490 44.27 2.72 0.72
CA ASP A 490 45.37 2.19 1.52
C ASP A 490 45.53 0.69 1.22
N SER A 491 46.75 0.28 0.89
CA SER A 491 47.11 -1.11 0.68
C SER A 491 46.79 -2.02 1.87
N GLN A 492 46.80 -1.48 3.08
CA GLN A 492 46.50 -2.24 4.31
C GLN A 492 45.00 -2.46 4.52
N ASP A 493 44.13 -1.77 3.76
CA ASP A 493 42.68 -1.92 3.86
C ASP A 493 42.15 -3.05 2.96
N TYR A 494 43.01 -3.67 2.14
CA TYR A 494 42.69 -4.87 1.37
C TYR A 494 43.15 -6.12 2.13
N LEU A 495 42.19 -6.74 2.81
CA LEU A 495 42.46 -7.80 3.77
C LEU A 495 41.89 -9.12 3.27
N PHE A 496 42.75 -10.09 2.99
CA PHE A 496 42.36 -11.41 2.48
C PHE A 496 42.79 -12.52 3.45
N GLU A 497 41.83 -13.05 4.20
CA GLU A 497 42.10 -14.11 5.19
C GLU A 497 40.92 -15.09 5.26
N THR A 498 41.20 -16.37 5.09
CA THR A 498 40.19 -17.43 5.23
C THR A 498 40.25 -18.10 6.60
N ARG A 499 39.10 -18.56 7.10
CA ARG A 499 39.02 -19.38 8.31
C ARG A 499 39.86 -20.67 8.17
N PRO A 500 40.43 -21.20 9.26
CA PRO A 500 41.18 -22.46 9.23
C PRO A 500 40.39 -23.65 8.69
N GLU A 501 39.06 -23.66 8.87
CA GLU A 501 38.17 -24.74 8.43
C GLU A 501 37.75 -24.62 6.96
N SER A 502 38.14 -23.53 6.28
CA SER A 502 37.80 -23.31 4.88
C SER A 502 38.52 -24.30 3.96
N ALA A 503 37.78 -24.97 3.06
CA ALA A 503 38.37 -25.94 2.13
C ALA A 503 39.21 -25.24 1.04
N HIS A 504 38.80 -24.03 0.66
CA HIS A 504 39.48 -23.18 -0.31
C HIS A 504 39.78 -21.81 0.28
N GLY A 505 40.66 -21.04 -0.33
CA GLY A 505 40.94 -19.69 0.12
C GLY A 505 41.67 -18.83 -0.90
N PHE A 506 42.19 -17.70 -0.44
CA PHE A 506 42.82 -16.73 -1.33
C PHE A 506 44.22 -17.16 -1.74
N ARG A 507 44.48 -17.06 -3.04
CA ARG A 507 45.84 -17.07 -3.58
C ARG A 507 46.17 -15.65 -3.97
N CYS A 508 47.06 -15.01 -3.21
CA CYS A 508 47.47 -13.64 -3.48
C CYS A 508 48.82 -13.59 -4.21
N GLY A 509 49.04 -12.49 -4.93
CA GLY A 509 50.28 -12.13 -5.60
C GLY A 509 50.50 -10.62 -5.53
N GLU A 510 51.65 -10.18 -6.03
CA GLU A 510 51.98 -8.76 -6.08
C GLU A 510 51.43 -8.11 -7.36
N ALA A 511 50.81 -6.94 -7.20
CA ALA A 511 50.49 -6.03 -8.29
C ALA A 511 51.10 -4.66 -7.97
N GLU A 512 51.67 -4.01 -8.98
CA GLU A 512 52.32 -2.70 -8.82
C GLU A 512 51.72 -1.69 -9.80
N LEU A 513 51.35 -0.52 -9.27
CA LEU A 513 50.89 0.62 -10.05
C LEU A 513 51.29 1.91 -9.33
N LEU A 514 51.74 2.93 -10.06
CA LEU A 514 52.16 4.23 -9.49
C LEU A 514 53.21 4.10 -8.36
N ASN A 515 54.17 3.18 -8.50
CA ASN A 515 55.20 2.85 -7.48
C ASN A 515 54.63 2.40 -6.12
N ARG A 516 53.42 1.85 -6.12
CA ARG A 516 52.78 1.25 -4.94
C ARG A 516 52.56 -0.23 -5.22
N THR A 517 53.02 -1.07 -4.30
CA THR A 517 52.84 -2.52 -4.35
C THR A 517 51.68 -2.93 -3.47
N PHE A 518 50.79 -3.75 -4.00
CA PHE A 518 49.64 -4.30 -3.29
C PHE A 518 49.66 -5.83 -3.35
N ILE A 519 49.16 -6.47 -2.30
CA ILE A 519 48.95 -7.92 -2.25
C ILE A 519 47.48 -8.17 -2.57
N LEU A 520 47.20 -8.68 -3.76
CA LEU A 520 45.85 -8.90 -4.28
C LEU A 520 45.63 -10.35 -4.70
N PRO A 521 44.38 -10.84 -4.77
CA PRO A 521 44.07 -12.14 -5.36
C PRO A 521 44.62 -12.26 -6.78
N ILE A 522 45.16 -13.43 -7.12
CA ILE A 522 45.73 -13.69 -8.45
C ILE A 522 44.69 -13.40 -9.54
N GLY A 523 45.12 -12.68 -10.58
CA GLY A 523 44.27 -12.29 -11.69
C GLY A 523 43.56 -10.94 -11.48
N ALA A 524 43.51 -10.40 -10.26
CA ALA A 524 43.08 -9.03 -10.01
C ALA A 524 44.13 -8.03 -10.49
N VAL A 525 43.69 -6.81 -10.79
CA VAL A 525 44.53 -5.70 -11.26
C VAL A 525 44.35 -4.47 -10.37
N LEU A 526 45.38 -3.62 -10.31
CA LEU A 526 45.24 -2.25 -9.82
C LEU A 526 44.78 -1.34 -10.96
N TYR A 527 44.00 -0.32 -10.63
CA TYR A 527 43.67 0.78 -11.56
C TYR A 527 43.88 2.13 -10.88
N ASP A 528 44.18 3.15 -11.68
CA ASP A 528 44.20 4.55 -11.25
C ASP A 528 42.81 5.17 -11.50
N PRO A 529 42.02 5.49 -10.45
CA PRO A 529 40.70 6.10 -10.60
C PRO A 529 40.71 7.41 -11.41
N ASP A 530 41.81 8.16 -11.39
CA ASP A 530 41.94 9.43 -12.12
C ASP A 530 42.22 9.24 -13.61
N SER A 531 42.34 7.98 -14.07
CA SER A 531 42.71 7.64 -15.45
C SER A 531 41.54 7.22 -16.34
N TRP A 532 40.30 7.44 -15.88
CA TRP A 532 39.09 7.13 -16.63
C TRP A 532 39.01 7.93 -17.93
N ASP A 533 38.83 7.25 -19.06
CA ASP A 533 38.61 7.83 -20.37
C ASP A 533 37.13 7.73 -20.74
N GLU A 534 36.44 8.87 -20.87
CA GLU A 534 35.02 8.92 -21.19
C GLU A 534 34.69 8.42 -22.61
N GLU A 535 35.61 8.54 -23.57
CA GLU A 535 35.39 8.10 -24.95
C GLU A 535 35.57 6.58 -25.08
N GLN A 536 36.58 6.02 -24.42
CA GLN A 536 36.88 4.58 -24.45
C GLN A 536 36.07 3.78 -23.41
N GLN A 537 35.48 4.44 -22.41
CA GLN A 537 34.81 3.80 -21.28
C GLN A 537 35.71 2.81 -20.54
N GLU A 538 37.01 3.12 -20.45
CA GLU A 538 38.04 2.30 -19.81
C GLU A 538 39.04 3.16 -19.02
N TYR A 539 39.73 2.55 -18.06
CA TYR A 539 40.84 3.18 -17.34
C TYR A 539 42.13 3.05 -18.16
N THR A 540 42.79 4.18 -18.44
CA THR A 540 44.01 4.22 -19.25
C THR A 540 45.26 3.74 -18.48
N ARG A 541 45.19 3.67 -17.15
CA ARG A 541 46.28 3.17 -16.29
C ARG A 541 45.79 2.02 -15.43
N VAL A 542 46.17 0.81 -15.82
CA VAL A 542 45.87 -0.45 -15.14
C VAL A 542 47.16 -1.25 -15.02
N SER A 543 47.38 -1.93 -13.89
CA SER A 543 48.56 -2.78 -13.71
C SER A 543 48.47 -4.06 -14.52
N GLU A 544 49.60 -4.75 -14.65
CA GLU A 544 49.56 -6.19 -14.92
C GLU A 544 48.76 -6.92 -13.84
N PRO A 545 48.08 -8.05 -14.16
CA PRO A 545 47.41 -8.87 -13.16
C PRO A 545 48.38 -9.36 -12.10
N ALA A 546 47.91 -9.45 -10.85
CA ALA A 546 48.67 -9.99 -9.73
C ALA A 546 49.16 -11.40 -10.04
N LYS A 547 50.48 -11.59 -9.99
CA LYS A 547 51.18 -12.85 -10.31
C LYS A 547 51.94 -13.33 -9.08
N ARG A 548 52.20 -14.64 -9.05
CA ARG A 548 52.96 -15.30 -7.98
C ARG A 548 54.44 -14.97 -8.02
#